data_AF-A0A840QQL6-F1
#
_entry.id   AF-A0A840QQL6-F1
#
_cell.length_a   1.000
_cell.length_b   1.000
_cell.length_c   1.000
_cell.angle_alpha   90.00
_cell.angle_beta   90.00
_cell.angle_gamma   90.00
#
_symmetry.space_group_name_H-M   'P 1'
#
loop_
_entity.id
_entity.type
_entity.pdbx_description
1 polymer ?
#
loop_
_entity_poly.entity_id
_entity_poly.type
_entity_poly.pdbx_seq_one_letter_code
_entity_poly.pdbx_strand_id
1 'polypeptide(L)'
;MTGSSWQVIIKLGYQGETLTVYGKKNHSNWIYMIGSENDQNQQQVDSWQSLIDWLQDHDWFQAYPMFIDQGFGSYFWNEFQKQHVATANVENWVKSCFTDHQQLLKAKRWLQEEKRIIVLTGAGMSTDSGVPDFRSSGGLWAGVDPQTIASPEAIEQNYQRFCNFYRDRILQLQDIKPHEGHEILTKWHKQGIVTHLATQNVDRLHQKSGFQKIDELHGSIEKIYCYDCNKDDEMSKFLNEEPCQHCGGRLRPGIVLFGEVLPEKPWTRTLKAIEKADLVIVIGTSLQVYPVNQLPLLTNGKTMLINQERVDMQDNFDVAIKRNAKEAILLLDELLSSENEKNEKKDW
;
A
#
# COMPACT_ATOMS: atom_id res chain seq x y z
N MET A 1 -16.02 13.75 -28.76
CA MET A 1 -15.59 14.87 -29.61
C MET A 1 -14.17 14.57 -30.06
N THR A 2 -13.93 14.48 -31.37
CA THR A 2 -12.63 14.20 -31.98
C THR A 2 -11.69 15.38 -31.72
N GLY A 3 -10.83 15.25 -30.70
CA GLY A 3 -9.93 16.32 -30.23
C GLY A 3 -8.86 16.66 -31.26
N SER A 4 -9.11 17.67 -32.10
CA SER A 4 -8.25 18.10 -33.20
C SER A 4 -7.42 19.36 -32.90
N SER A 5 -7.54 19.94 -31.70
CA SER A 5 -6.77 21.10 -31.25
C SER A 5 -5.59 20.68 -30.36
N TRP A 6 -4.49 21.43 -30.44
CA TRP A 6 -3.40 21.34 -29.46
C TRP A 6 -3.89 21.80 -28.09
N GLN A 7 -3.50 21.08 -27.04
CA GLN A 7 -3.75 21.45 -25.65
C GLN A 7 -2.44 21.40 -24.86
N VAL A 8 -2.31 22.24 -23.83
CA VAL A 8 -1.15 22.18 -22.94
C VAL A 8 -1.20 20.87 -22.15
N ILE A 9 -0.10 20.13 -22.17
CA ILE A 9 0.08 18.87 -21.45
C ILE A 9 0.92 19.08 -20.20
N ILE A 10 2.00 19.85 -20.31
CA ILE A 10 2.86 20.20 -19.18
C ILE A 10 3.51 21.57 -19.41
N LYS A 11 3.65 22.34 -18.34
CA LYS A 11 4.42 23.58 -18.28
C LYS A 11 5.44 23.47 -17.15
N LEU A 12 6.72 23.64 -17.46
CA LEU A 12 7.85 23.50 -16.55
C LEU A 12 8.65 24.78 -16.50
N GLY A 13 9.15 25.15 -15.32
CA GLY A 13 10.07 26.27 -15.14
C GLY A 13 11.42 25.81 -14.60
N TYR A 14 12.52 26.15 -15.27
CA TYR A 14 13.87 25.78 -14.85
C TYR A 14 14.88 26.85 -15.23
N GLN A 15 15.74 27.26 -14.29
CA GLN A 15 16.82 28.25 -14.51
C GLN A 15 16.40 29.57 -15.19
N GLY A 16 15.18 30.03 -14.94
CA GLY A 16 14.63 31.27 -15.53
C GLY A 16 13.95 31.07 -16.90
N GLU A 17 13.97 29.85 -17.43
CA GLU A 17 13.27 29.46 -18.66
C GLU A 17 11.95 28.75 -18.36
N THR A 18 11.05 28.76 -19.33
CA THR A 18 9.76 28.07 -19.26
C THR A 18 9.56 27.21 -20.49
N LEU A 19 9.36 25.92 -20.26
CA LEU A 19 8.97 24.96 -21.28
C LEU A 19 7.47 24.75 -21.25
N THR A 20 6.83 24.77 -22.41
CA THR A 20 5.45 24.30 -22.58
C THR A 20 5.42 23.15 -23.58
N VAL A 21 4.83 22.03 -23.20
CA VAL A 21 4.57 20.91 -24.10
C VAL A 21 3.09 20.90 -24.41
N TYR A 22 2.76 20.93 -25.69
CA TYR A 22 1.42 20.74 -26.20
C TYR A 22 1.25 19.32 -26.70
N GLY A 23 0.03 18.79 -26.61
CA GLY A 23 -0.34 17.47 -27.10
C GLY A 23 -1.58 17.56 -27.97
N LYS A 24 -1.66 16.69 -28.97
CA LYS A 24 -2.83 16.50 -29.81
C LYS A 24 -3.00 15.02 -30.14
N LYS A 25 -4.23 14.52 -30.12
CA LYS A 25 -4.54 13.17 -30.63
C LYS A 25 -4.62 13.20 -32.15
N ASN A 26 -3.82 12.36 -32.80
CA ASN A 26 -3.92 12.03 -34.22
C ASN A 26 -4.37 10.57 -34.35
N HIS A 27 -5.66 10.38 -34.69
CA HIS A 27 -6.32 9.07 -34.64
C HIS A 27 -6.18 8.42 -33.25
N SER A 28 -5.43 7.32 -33.15
CA SER A 28 -5.18 6.58 -31.91
C SER A 28 -3.90 7.01 -31.17
N ASN A 29 -3.06 7.84 -31.78
CA ASN A 29 -1.74 8.20 -31.25
C ASN A 29 -1.70 9.66 -30.78
N TRP A 30 -0.86 9.94 -29.79
CA TRP A 30 -0.55 11.31 -29.39
C TRP A 30 0.68 11.81 -30.15
N ILE A 31 0.60 13.05 -30.62
CA ILE A 31 1.75 13.82 -31.08
C ILE A 31 1.96 14.98 -30.10
N TYR A 32 3.21 15.38 -29.90
CA TYR A 32 3.60 16.41 -28.96
C TYR A 32 4.40 17.50 -29.65
N MET A 33 4.23 18.73 -29.19
CA MET A 33 4.95 19.90 -29.67
C MET A 33 5.59 20.60 -28.48
N ILE A 34 6.89 20.77 -28.55
CA ILE A 34 7.76 21.26 -27.50
C ILE A 34 8.16 22.70 -27.85
N GLY A 35 7.96 23.65 -26.95
CA GLY A 35 8.38 25.04 -27.15
C GLY A 35 8.04 26.00 -26.01
N SER A 36 8.65 27.19 -26.02
CA SER A 36 8.32 28.28 -25.10
C SER A 36 7.23 29.20 -25.68
N GLU A 37 6.64 30.06 -24.86
CA GLU A 37 5.70 31.11 -25.33
C GLU A 37 6.34 32.08 -26.35
N ASN A 38 7.69 32.12 -26.46
CA ASN A 38 8.43 33.06 -27.30
C ASN A 38 9.32 32.40 -28.38
N ASP A 39 9.27 31.08 -28.56
CA ASP A 39 10.21 30.39 -29.45
C ASP A 39 9.69 30.24 -30.89
N GLN A 40 10.50 30.65 -31.86
CA GLN A 40 10.26 30.35 -33.29
C GLN A 40 10.65 28.90 -33.64
N ASN A 41 11.36 28.19 -32.75
CA ASN A 41 11.82 26.82 -32.95
C ASN A 41 10.98 25.81 -32.18
N GLN A 42 9.73 25.59 -32.62
CA GLN A 42 8.90 24.51 -32.09
C GLN A 42 9.40 23.15 -32.61
N GLN A 43 9.66 22.21 -31.70
CA GLN A 43 10.04 20.85 -32.06
C GLN A 43 8.83 19.92 -31.89
N GLN A 44 8.50 19.15 -32.94
CA GLN A 44 7.43 18.15 -32.88
C GLN A 44 8.03 16.75 -32.69
N VAL A 45 7.43 15.98 -31.78
CA VAL A 45 7.72 14.55 -31.59
C VAL A 45 6.43 13.74 -31.71
N ASP A 46 6.53 12.50 -32.18
CA ASP A 46 5.40 11.68 -32.63
C ASP A 46 5.01 10.56 -31.66
N SER A 47 5.70 10.46 -30.51
CA SER A 47 5.43 9.44 -29.50
C SER A 47 5.68 9.95 -28.08
N TRP A 48 5.08 9.27 -27.10
CA TRP A 48 5.33 9.53 -25.67
C TRP A 48 6.80 9.30 -25.33
N GLN A 49 7.38 8.21 -25.82
CA GLN A 49 8.78 7.89 -25.55
C GLN A 49 9.71 8.99 -26.06
N SER A 50 9.50 9.46 -27.31
CA SER A 50 10.30 10.53 -27.91
C SER A 50 10.19 11.85 -27.12
N LEU A 51 9.02 12.14 -26.52
CA LEU A 51 8.85 13.30 -25.63
C LEU A 51 9.65 13.13 -24.34
N ILE A 52 9.56 11.94 -23.73
CA ILE A 52 10.25 11.65 -22.48
C ILE A 52 11.76 11.67 -22.66
N ASP A 53 12.28 11.05 -23.71
CA ASP A 53 13.71 11.07 -24.05
C ASP A 53 14.19 12.51 -24.20
N TRP A 54 13.44 13.35 -24.92
CA TRP A 54 13.78 14.77 -25.08
C TRP A 54 13.79 15.53 -23.74
N LEU A 55 12.78 15.33 -22.88
CA LEU A 55 12.72 15.98 -21.56
C LEU A 55 13.88 15.54 -20.65
N GLN A 56 14.32 14.29 -20.76
CA GLN A 56 15.44 13.74 -20.01
C GLN A 56 16.77 14.30 -20.51
N ASP A 57 17.00 14.32 -21.83
CA ASP A 57 18.22 14.85 -22.45
C ASP A 57 18.47 16.34 -22.14
N HIS A 58 17.43 17.07 -21.72
CA HIS A 58 17.49 18.49 -21.40
C HIS A 58 17.20 18.78 -19.91
N ASP A 59 17.28 17.76 -19.03
CA ASP A 59 17.17 17.88 -17.56
C ASP A 59 15.86 18.50 -17.04
N TRP A 60 14.77 18.48 -17.83
CA TRP A 60 13.52 19.16 -17.45
C TRP A 60 12.80 18.52 -16.25
N PHE A 61 13.12 17.29 -15.86
CA PHE A 61 12.55 16.71 -14.64
C PHE A 61 13.07 17.39 -13.35
N GLN A 62 14.20 18.09 -13.40
CA GLN A 62 14.70 18.97 -12.32
C GLN A 62 13.85 20.25 -12.18
N ALA A 63 12.99 20.55 -13.16
CA ALA A 63 12.21 21.77 -13.21
C ALA A 63 11.10 21.83 -12.15
N TYR A 64 10.60 23.04 -11.93
CA TYR A 64 9.37 23.28 -11.20
C TYR A 64 8.15 23.05 -12.10
N PRO A 65 7.26 22.10 -11.79
CA PRO A 65 6.03 21.93 -12.55
C PRO A 65 5.05 23.07 -12.25
N MET A 66 4.72 23.84 -13.28
CA MET A 66 3.76 24.95 -13.21
C MET A 66 2.34 24.48 -13.54
N PHE A 67 2.23 23.51 -14.45
CA PHE A 67 0.96 22.91 -14.87
C PHE A 67 1.21 21.50 -15.41
N ILE A 68 0.34 20.56 -15.09
CA ILE A 68 0.30 19.22 -15.70
C ILE A 68 -1.16 18.87 -15.97
N ASP A 69 -1.45 18.40 -17.17
CA ASP A 69 -2.77 17.89 -17.52
C ASP A 69 -3.07 16.62 -16.68
N GLN A 70 -4.27 16.57 -16.11
CA GLN A 70 -4.66 15.51 -15.18
C GLN A 70 -4.63 14.11 -15.81
N GLY A 71 -4.85 13.99 -17.13
CA GLY A 71 -4.73 12.73 -17.84
C GLY A 71 -3.28 12.22 -17.96
N PHE A 72 -2.30 13.10 -17.74
CA PHE A 72 -0.87 12.82 -17.84
C PHE A 72 -0.13 12.83 -16.49
N GLY A 73 -0.78 13.29 -15.42
CA GLY A 73 -0.19 13.44 -14.08
C GLY A 73 0.59 12.22 -13.60
N SER A 74 -0.05 11.05 -13.54
CA SER A 74 0.61 9.80 -13.12
C SER A 74 1.73 9.37 -14.07
N TYR A 75 1.62 9.66 -15.36
CA TYR A 75 2.66 9.30 -16.33
C TYR A 75 3.93 10.12 -16.10
N PHE A 76 3.80 11.45 -15.98
CA PHE A 76 4.94 12.30 -15.68
C PHE A 76 5.52 12.04 -14.29
N TRP A 77 4.67 11.74 -13.31
CA TRP A 77 5.13 11.34 -11.98
C TRP A 77 6.03 10.10 -12.03
N ASN A 78 5.60 9.06 -12.75
CA ASN A 78 6.40 7.84 -12.92
C ASN A 78 7.74 8.11 -13.63
N GLU A 79 7.76 8.99 -14.64
CA GLU A 79 9.01 9.35 -15.30
C GLU A 79 9.91 10.19 -14.38
N PHE A 80 9.35 11.14 -13.63
CA PHE A 80 10.07 11.91 -12.61
C PHE A 80 10.76 11.00 -11.58
N GLN A 81 10.05 9.99 -11.06
CA GLN A 81 10.59 9.04 -10.09
C GLN A 81 11.80 8.24 -10.63
N LYS A 82 11.75 7.82 -11.89
CA LYS A 82 12.84 7.05 -12.53
C LYS A 82 14.13 7.84 -12.67
N GLN A 83 14.04 9.17 -12.74
CA GLN A 83 15.20 10.02 -12.96
C GLN A 83 16.03 10.24 -11.69
N HIS A 84 15.60 9.71 -10.53
CA HIS A 84 16.23 9.95 -9.23
C HIS A 84 16.49 11.45 -8.97
N VAL A 85 15.62 12.30 -9.52
CA VAL A 85 15.80 13.75 -9.52
C VAL A 85 15.72 14.27 -8.09
N ALA A 86 16.55 15.27 -7.81
CA ALA A 86 16.72 15.87 -6.50
C ALA A 86 15.38 16.15 -5.80
N THR A 87 15.35 15.81 -4.52
CA THR A 87 14.26 16.01 -3.56
C THR A 87 13.60 17.40 -3.55
N ALA A 88 14.25 18.43 -4.07
CA ALA A 88 13.88 19.82 -3.85
C ALA A 88 12.46 20.21 -4.33
N ASN A 89 11.87 19.49 -5.30
CA ASN A 89 10.59 19.81 -5.95
C ASN A 89 9.49 18.74 -5.82
N VAL A 90 9.69 17.65 -5.07
CA VAL A 90 8.74 16.53 -4.95
C VAL A 90 7.32 17.01 -4.62
N GLU A 91 7.17 17.90 -3.64
CA GLU A 91 5.86 18.45 -3.25
C GLU A 91 5.16 19.21 -4.40
N ASN A 92 5.91 19.90 -5.26
CA ASN A 92 5.32 20.61 -6.39
C ASN A 92 4.85 19.62 -7.46
N TRP A 93 5.64 18.58 -7.74
CA TRP A 93 5.22 17.49 -8.60
C TRP A 93 3.95 16.81 -8.07
N VAL A 94 3.88 16.53 -6.78
CA VAL A 94 2.66 15.98 -6.16
C VAL A 94 1.45 16.90 -6.35
N LYS A 95 1.61 18.21 -6.11
CA LYS A 95 0.52 19.20 -6.31
C LYS A 95 0.05 19.28 -7.75
N SER A 96 0.97 19.17 -8.71
CA SER A 96 0.65 19.26 -10.14
C SER A 96 0.10 17.96 -10.73
N CYS A 97 0.62 16.81 -10.30
CA CYS A 97 0.27 15.50 -10.84
C CYS A 97 -1.03 14.93 -10.28
N PHE A 98 -1.42 15.31 -9.06
CA PHE A 98 -2.45 14.58 -8.32
C PHE A 98 -3.55 15.47 -7.77
N THR A 99 -4.81 15.05 -7.96
CA THR A 99 -5.98 15.74 -7.41
C THR A 99 -6.11 15.59 -5.89
N ASP A 100 -5.62 14.49 -5.34
CA ASP A 100 -5.61 14.17 -3.90
C ASP A 100 -4.37 14.71 -3.16
N HIS A 101 -3.62 15.65 -3.77
CA HIS A 101 -2.41 16.22 -3.18
C HIS A 101 -2.64 16.83 -1.78
N GLN A 102 -3.82 17.40 -1.52
CA GLN A 102 -4.13 17.95 -0.20
C GLN A 102 -4.16 16.87 0.88
N GLN A 103 -4.72 15.69 0.57
CA GLN A 103 -4.73 14.54 1.47
C GLN A 103 -3.31 14.01 1.69
N LEU A 104 -2.51 13.90 0.63
CA LEU A 104 -1.12 13.45 0.69
C LEU A 104 -0.24 14.38 1.54
N LEU A 105 -0.36 15.70 1.36
CA LEU A 105 0.42 16.66 2.13
C LEU A 105 -0.04 16.76 3.59
N LYS A 106 -1.35 16.55 3.85
CA LYS A 106 -1.87 16.44 5.21
C LYS A 106 -1.37 15.17 5.89
N ALA A 107 -1.36 14.04 5.19
CA ALA A 107 -0.80 12.78 5.69
C ALA A 107 0.71 12.88 5.97
N LYS A 108 1.48 13.46 5.05
CA LYS A 108 2.91 13.79 5.24
C LYS A 108 3.11 14.55 6.56
N ARG A 109 2.37 15.65 6.75
CA ARG A 109 2.48 16.49 7.96
C ARG A 109 2.21 15.68 9.23
N TRP A 110 1.17 14.85 9.24
CA TRP A 110 0.87 14.01 10.41
C TRP A 110 1.93 12.95 10.68
N LEU A 111 2.52 12.36 9.64
CA LEU A 111 3.66 11.45 9.81
C LEU A 111 4.88 12.14 10.46
N GLN A 112 5.01 13.47 10.31
CA GLN A 112 6.10 14.26 10.92
C GLN A 112 5.78 14.74 12.34
N GLU A 113 4.53 15.15 12.59
CA GLU A 113 4.13 15.81 13.84
C GLU A 113 3.69 14.83 14.94
N GLU A 114 3.11 13.69 14.55
CA GLU A 114 2.50 12.75 15.50
C GLU A 114 3.51 11.80 16.12
N LYS A 115 3.38 11.56 17.43
CA LYS A 115 4.36 10.81 18.21
C LYS A 115 4.00 9.34 18.40
N ARG A 116 2.69 9.03 18.43
CA ARG A 116 2.17 7.68 18.63
C ARG A 116 1.35 7.28 17.42
N ILE A 117 2.06 6.92 16.35
CA ILE A 117 1.45 6.43 15.11
C ILE A 117 1.32 4.91 15.19
N ILE A 118 0.08 4.43 15.00
CA ILE A 118 -0.28 3.02 14.99
C ILE A 118 -0.75 2.65 13.59
N VAL A 119 -0.21 1.57 13.03
CA VAL A 119 -0.60 1.06 11.71
C VAL A 119 -1.45 -0.20 11.86
N LEU A 120 -2.58 -0.22 11.17
CA LEU A 120 -3.46 -1.39 11.00
C LEU A 120 -3.45 -1.82 9.54
N THR A 121 -3.02 -3.06 9.26
CA THR A 121 -3.00 -3.58 7.88
C THR A 121 -3.95 -4.74 7.66
N GLY A 122 -4.49 -4.84 6.44
CA GLY A 122 -5.18 -6.02 5.93
C GLY A 122 -4.59 -6.53 4.62
N ALA A 123 -5.30 -7.43 3.95
CA ALA A 123 -4.77 -8.21 2.84
C ALA A 123 -4.31 -7.34 1.65
N GLY A 124 -4.93 -6.17 1.44
CA GLY A 124 -4.53 -5.20 0.42
C GLY A 124 -3.14 -4.60 0.63
N MET A 125 -2.54 -4.76 1.82
CA MET A 125 -1.13 -4.45 2.05
C MET A 125 -0.19 -5.45 1.36
N SER A 126 -0.65 -6.68 1.10
CA SER A 126 0.19 -7.78 0.57
C SER A 126 -0.06 -8.07 -0.92
N THR A 127 -1.00 -7.37 -1.57
CA THR A 127 -1.43 -7.67 -2.95
C THR A 127 -0.31 -7.46 -3.97
N ASP A 128 0.50 -6.42 -3.79
CA ASP A 128 1.62 -6.12 -4.69
C ASP A 128 2.83 -7.05 -4.48
N SER A 129 2.79 -7.86 -3.42
CA SER A 129 3.71 -8.99 -3.22
C SER A 129 3.21 -10.26 -3.91
N GLY A 130 2.03 -10.24 -4.54
CA GLY A 130 1.42 -11.41 -5.19
C GLY A 130 0.55 -12.27 -4.27
N VAL A 131 0.24 -11.79 -3.06
CA VAL A 131 -0.73 -12.45 -2.17
C VAL A 131 -2.14 -11.99 -2.56
N PRO A 132 -3.05 -12.88 -3.01
CA PRO A 132 -4.40 -12.47 -3.36
C PRO A 132 -5.13 -11.92 -2.12
N ASP A 133 -5.91 -10.85 -2.30
CA ASP A 133 -6.82 -10.41 -1.25
C ASP A 133 -8.01 -11.35 -1.12
N PHE A 134 -8.89 -11.05 -0.17
CA PHE A 134 -10.02 -11.91 0.13
C PHE A 134 -11.30 -11.54 -0.63
N ARG A 135 -11.53 -10.27 -0.95
CA ARG A 135 -12.89 -9.77 -1.25
C ARG A 135 -13.01 -8.87 -2.48
N SER A 136 -11.91 -8.47 -3.10
CA SER A 136 -12.00 -7.75 -4.38
C SER A 136 -12.66 -8.64 -5.43
N SER A 137 -12.95 -8.07 -6.61
CA SER A 137 -13.54 -8.79 -7.75
C SER A 137 -12.78 -10.08 -8.15
N GLY A 138 -11.51 -10.22 -7.77
CA GLY A 138 -10.70 -11.43 -7.95
C GLY A 138 -10.19 -12.07 -6.66
N GLY A 139 -10.73 -11.69 -5.50
CA GLY A 139 -10.30 -12.17 -4.20
C GLY A 139 -10.71 -13.61 -3.90
N LEU A 140 -10.09 -14.22 -2.88
CA LEU A 140 -10.28 -15.64 -2.52
C LEU A 140 -11.74 -16.04 -2.20
N TRP A 141 -12.60 -15.09 -1.84
CA TRP A 141 -14.02 -15.33 -1.53
C TRP A 141 -14.98 -14.91 -2.66
N ALA A 142 -14.47 -14.55 -3.83
CA ALA A 142 -15.31 -14.24 -4.97
C ALA A 142 -16.19 -15.45 -5.34
N GLY A 143 -17.49 -15.35 -5.09
CA GLY A 143 -18.47 -16.40 -5.37
C GLY A 143 -18.46 -17.59 -4.40
N VAL A 144 -17.79 -17.49 -3.25
CA VAL A 144 -17.68 -18.57 -2.25
C VAL A 144 -17.97 -18.05 -0.86
N ASP A 145 -18.84 -18.72 -0.10
CA ASP A 145 -19.02 -18.42 1.32
C ASP A 145 -17.77 -18.88 2.11
N PRO A 146 -17.01 -17.95 2.71
CA PRO A 146 -15.80 -18.27 3.46
C PRO A 146 -16.03 -19.25 4.61
N GLN A 147 -17.21 -19.23 5.24
CA GLN A 147 -17.51 -20.13 6.35
C GLN A 147 -17.56 -21.60 5.93
N THR A 148 -17.74 -21.88 4.63
CA THR A 148 -17.71 -23.26 4.12
C THR A 148 -16.31 -23.84 3.98
N ILE A 149 -15.27 -23.01 4.20
CA ILE A 149 -13.87 -23.42 4.04
C ILE A 149 -12.99 -23.00 5.24
N ALA A 150 -13.26 -21.87 5.87
CA ALA A 150 -12.42 -21.28 6.91
C ALA A 150 -13.19 -21.15 8.24
N SER A 151 -13.73 -22.26 8.74
CA SER A 151 -14.47 -22.34 10.01
C SER A 151 -14.14 -23.66 10.74
N PRO A 152 -14.40 -23.76 12.06
CA PRO A 152 -14.37 -25.04 12.77
C PRO A 152 -15.30 -26.09 12.14
N GLU A 153 -16.48 -25.68 11.67
CA GLU A 153 -17.43 -26.55 10.99
C GLU A 153 -16.85 -27.13 9.69
N ALA A 154 -16.04 -26.36 8.96
CA ALA A 154 -15.34 -26.85 7.76
C ALA A 154 -14.32 -27.94 8.08
N ILE A 155 -13.62 -27.86 9.23
CA ILE A 155 -12.71 -28.91 9.71
C ILE A 155 -13.48 -30.19 10.08
N GLU A 156 -14.70 -30.06 10.58
CA GLU A 156 -15.54 -31.18 10.98
C GLU A 156 -16.24 -31.86 9.82
N GLN A 157 -16.76 -31.08 8.88
CA GLN A 157 -17.60 -31.58 7.80
C GLN A 157 -16.82 -31.85 6.51
N ASN A 158 -15.73 -31.11 6.27
CA ASN A 158 -14.96 -31.22 5.03
C ASN A 158 -13.46 -30.90 5.23
N TYR A 159 -12.82 -31.68 6.10
CA TYR A 159 -11.42 -31.51 6.45
C TYR A 159 -10.48 -31.49 5.22
N GLN A 160 -10.74 -32.33 4.21
CA GLN A 160 -9.90 -32.36 3.00
C GLN A 160 -9.93 -31.02 2.25
N ARG A 161 -11.12 -30.43 2.07
CA ARG A 161 -11.27 -29.13 1.40
C ARG A 161 -10.56 -28.03 2.19
N PHE A 162 -10.68 -28.04 3.53
CA PHE A 162 -9.94 -27.14 4.41
C PHE A 162 -8.43 -27.28 4.22
N CYS A 163 -7.91 -28.51 4.27
CA CYS A 163 -6.49 -28.80 4.13
C CYS A 163 -5.93 -28.38 2.79
N ASN A 164 -6.58 -28.76 1.67
CA ASN A 164 -6.14 -28.39 0.33
C ASN A 164 -6.07 -26.86 0.19
N PHE A 165 -7.13 -26.17 0.63
CA PHE A 165 -7.23 -24.73 0.58
C PHE A 165 -6.05 -24.06 1.30
N TYR A 166 -5.72 -24.43 2.54
CA TYR A 166 -4.60 -23.83 3.26
C TYR A 166 -3.21 -24.28 2.80
N ARG A 167 -3.07 -25.52 2.34
CA ARG A 167 -1.82 -26.02 1.77
C ARG A 167 -1.40 -25.20 0.56
N ASP A 168 -2.34 -24.93 -0.34
CA ASP A 168 -2.07 -24.13 -1.54
C ASP A 168 -1.51 -22.75 -1.18
N ARG A 169 -2.02 -22.09 -0.12
CA ARG A 169 -1.44 -20.80 0.31
C ARG A 169 -0.13 -20.93 1.03
N ILE A 170 0.05 -21.94 1.86
CA ILE A 170 1.33 -22.14 2.53
C ILE A 170 2.42 -22.31 1.47
N LEU A 171 2.17 -23.14 0.44
CA LEU A 171 3.09 -23.34 -0.67
C LEU A 171 3.29 -22.06 -1.47
N GLN A 172 2.22 -21.33 -1.80
CA GLN A 172 2.31 -20.04 -2.51
C GLN A 172 3.16 -19.01 -1.75
N LEU A 173 3.09 -18.97 -0.42
CA LEU A 173 3.79 -17.99 0.41
C LEU A 173 5.29 -18.25 0.59
N GLN A 174 5.80 -19.43 0.21
CA GLN A 174 7.22 -19.77 0.37
C GLN A 174 8.13 -18.84 -0.43
N ASP A 175 7.75 -18.54 -1.67
CA ASP A 175 8.54 -17.71 -2.59
C ASP A 175 8.18 -16.22 -2.55
N ILE A 176 7.12 -15.85 -1.82
CA ILE A 176 6.65 -14.47 -1.72
C ILE A 176 7.53 -13.66 -0.78
N LYS A 177 7.96 -12.49 -1.28
CA LYS A 177 8.76 -11.48 -0.57
C LYS A 177 7.95 -10.21 -0.31
N PRO A 178 8.24 -9.49 0.79
CA PRO A 178 7.67 -8.17 1.01
C PRO A 178 8.03 -7.23 -0.16
N HIS A 179 7.08 -6.44 -0.62
CA HIS A 179 7.36 -5.34 -1.54
C HIS A 179 7.87 -4.10 -0.79
N GLU A 180 8.34 -3.08 -1.52
CA GLU A 180 8.98 -1.87 -0.98
C GLU A 180 8.14 -1.16 0.11
N GLY A 181 6.82 -1.07 -0.04
CA GLY A 181 5.95 -0.53 1.01
C GLY A 181 6.07 -1.21 2.40
N HIS A 182 6.26 -2.54 2.47
CA HIS A 182 6.53 -3.22 3.75
C HIS A 182 7.90 -2.82 4.33
N GLU A 183 8.89 -2.64 3.45
CA GLU A 183 10.25 -2.22 3.85
C GLU A 183 10.26 -0.77 4.33
N ILE A 184 9.45 0.09 3.72
CA ILE A 184 9.26 1.48 4.14
C ILE A 184 8.56 1.55 5.50
N LEU A 185 7.53 0.74 5.77
CA LEU A 185 6.96 0.68 7.12
C LEU A 185 8.00 0.24 8.15
N THR A 186 8.90 -0.69 7.81
CA THR A 186 10.05 -1.05 8.66
C THR A 186 11.00 0.13 8.85
N LYS A 187 11.32 0.87 7.78
CA LYS A 187 12.14 2.10 7.83
C LYS A 187 11.52 3.13 8.77
N TRP A 188 10.23 3.42 8.62
CA TRP A 188 9.48 4.34 9.48
C TRP A 188 9.46 3.88 10.93
N HIS A 189 9.37 2.57 11.18
CA HIS A 189 9.47 2.03 12.54
C HIS A 189 10.85 2.27 13.15
N LYS A 190 11.93 1.98 12.40
CA LYS A 190 13.31 2.21 12.84
C LYS A 190 13.61 3.69 13.09
N GLN A 191 12.97 4.59 12.34
CA GLN A 191 13.06 6.03 12.52
C GLN A 191 12.18 6.57 13.66
N GLY A 192 11.38 5.71 14.30
CA GLY A 192 10.47 6.12 15.37
C GLY A 192 9.19 6.82 14.91
N ILE A 193 8.93 6.89 13.60
CA ILE A 193 7.69 7.43 13.02
C ILE A 193 6.53 6.49 13.39
N VAL A 194 6.62 5.21 12.99
CA VAL A 194 5.60 4.21 13.33
C VAL A 194 5.97 3.51 14.63
N THR A 195 5.13 3.61 15.65
CA THR A 195 5.43 3.08 16.98
C THR A 195 4.93 1.65 17.20
N HIS A 196 3.90 1.25 16.45
CA HIS A 196 3.27 -0.06 16.56
C HIS A 196 2.56 -0.44 15.27
N LEU A 197 2.51 -1.75 14.99
CA LEU A 197 1.79 -2.29 13.86
C LEU A 197 0.98 -3.51 14.31
N ALA A 198 -0.30 -3.52 13.98
CA ALA A 198 -1.15 -4.69 14.09
C ALA A 198 -1.69 -5.07 12.70
N THR A 199 -1.80 -6.37 12.44
CA THR A 199 -2.18 -6.86 11.11
C THR A 199 -3.22 -7.97 11.20
N GLN A 200 -4.15 -7.94 10.27
CA GLN A 200 -5.09 -9.04 9.99
C GLN A 200 -4.45 -10.12 9.11
N ASN A 201 -3.29 -9.84 8.52
CA ASN A 201 -2.62 -10.76 7.61
C ASN A 201 -1.89 -11.84 8.38
N VAL A 202 -1.93 -13.05 7.80
CA VAL A 202 -1.28 -14.25 8.35
C VAL A 202 -0.02 -14.64 7.59
N ASP A 203 0.34 -13.88 6.55
CA ASP A 203 1.42 -14.12 5.58
C ASP A 203 2.85 -13.82 6.10
N ARG A 204 2.94 -13.05 7.18
CA ARG A 204 4.16 -12.59 7.84
C ARG A 204 5.10 -11.74 6.98
N LEU A 205 4.60 -11.03 5.97
CA LEU A 205 5.44 -10.17 5.13
C LEU A 205 6.05 -8.98 5.89
N HIS A 206 5.35 -8.45 6.91
CA HIS A 206 5.92 -7.45 7.82
C HIS A 206 7.11 -7.98 8.62
N GLN A 207 7.05 -9.22 9.09
CA GLN A 207 8.15 -9.88 9.78
C GLN A 207 9.33 -10.10 8.82
N LYS A 208 9.04 -10.60 7.61
CA LYS A 208 10.05 -10.82 6.55
C LYS A 208 10.71 -9.50 6.11
N SER A 209 10.03 -8.35 6.18
CA SER A 209 10.64 -7.03 5.93
C SER A 209 11.46 -6.50 7.10
N GLY A 210 11.53 -7.23 8.22
CA GLY A 210 12.29 -6.88 9.41
C GLY A 210 11.55 -5.97 10.40
N PHE A 211 10.24 -5.78 10.24
CA PHE A 211 9.44 -5.02 11.19
C PHE A 211 9.38 -5.78 12.53
N GLN A 212 9.61 -5.07 13.64
CA GLN A 212 9.57 -5.64 15.00
C GLN A 212 8.32 -5.17 15.75
N LYS A 213 7.91 -5.87 16.81
CA LYS A 213 6.73 -5.52 17.64
C LYS A 213 5.40 -5.50 16.85
N ILE A 214 5.13 -6.59 16.13
CA ILE A 214 3.90 -6.79 15.36
C ILE A 214 2.88 -7.54 16.21
N ASP A 215 1.62 -7.09 16.20
CA ASP A 215 0.47 -7.83 16.71
C ASP A 215 -0.30 -8.53 15.57
N GLU A 216 -0.15 -9.86 15.48
CA GLU A 216 -0.85 -10.71 14.51
C GLU A 216 -2.28 -11.00 15.02
N LEU A 217 -3.26 -10.21 14.58
CA LEU A 217 -4.64 -10.26 15.08
C LEU A 217 -5.38 -11.53 14.67
N HIS A 218 -5.02 -12.13 13.53
CA HIS A 218 -5.62 -13.38 13.03
C HIS A 218 -4.67 -14.57 13.10
N GLY A 219 -3.66 -14.51 13.98
CA GLY A 219 -2.67 -15.57 14.11
C GLY A 219 -1.72 -15.62 12.92
N SER A 220 -1.16 -16.80 12.64
CA SER A 220 -0.08 -16.96 11.69
C SER A 220 -0.17 -18.27 10.91
N ILE A 221 0.04 -18.20 9.60
CA ILE A 221 -0.02 -19.38 8.73
C ILE A 221 1.19 -20.29 8.91
N GLU A 222 2.30 -19.82 9.49
CA GLU A 222 3.53 -20.60 9.70
C GLU A 222 3.46 -21.57 10.90
N LYS A 223 2.48 -21.41 11.79
CA LYS A 223 2.30 -22.28 12.95
C LYS A 223 1.31 -23.38 12.61
N ILE A 224 1.59 -24.62 13.00
CA ILE A 224 0.63 -25.73 12.91
C ILE A 224 0.33 -26.25 14.32
N TYR A 225 -0.95 -26.54 14.57
CA TYR A 225 -1.38 -27.22 15.79
C TYR A 225 -2.49 -28.21 15.49
N CYS A 226 -2.69 -29.17 16.40
CA CYS A 226 -3.77 -30.13 16.31
C CYS A 226 -5.08 -29.53 16.79
N TYR A 227 -6.13 -29.60 15.97
CA TYR A 227 -7.49 -29.18 16.32
C TYR A 227 -8.07 -29.98 17.50
N ASP A 228 -7.75 -31.27 17.60
CA ASP A 228 -8.36 -32.16 18.59
C ASP A 228 -7.65 -32.15 19.96
N CYS A 229 -6.32 -31.94 20.00
CA CYS A 229 -5.57 -31.95 21.26
C CYS A 229 -4.82 -30.65 21.60
N ASN A 230 -4.91 -29.63 20.74
CA ASN A 230 -4.30 -28.31 20.90
C ASN A 230 -2.78 -28.28 21.09
N LYS A 231 -2.07 -29.38 20.76
CA LYS A 231 -0.61 -29.41 20.76
C LYS A 231 -0.07 -28.90 19.43
N ASP A 232 1.04 -28.16 19.50
CA ASP A 232 1.82 -27.76 18.32
C ASP A 232 2.32 -28.99 17.57
N ASP A 233 2.41 -28.87 16.24
CA ASP A 233 2.92 -29.93 15.37
C ASP A 233 3.73 -29.33 14.20
N GLU A 234 4.33 -30.20 13.39
CA GLU A 234 5.21 -29.76 12.30
C GLU A 234 4.44 -29.33 11.04
N MET A 235 4.94 -28.29 10.38
CA MET A 235 4.42 -27.82 9.09
C MET A 235 4.43 -28.92 8.02
N SER A 236 5.52 -29.68 7.94
CA SER A 236 5.70 -30.80 7.02
C SER A 236 4.54 -31.79 7.09
N LYS A 237 4.07 -32.11 8.30
CA LYS A 237 2.96 -33.06 8.51
C LYS A 237 1.64 -32.54 7.96
N PHE A 238 1.33 -31.27 8.19
CA PHE A 238 0.14 -30.67 7.59
C PHE A 238 0.20 -30.66 6.06
N LEU A 239 1.38 -30.37 5.48
CA LEU A 239 1.57 -30.37 4.02
C LEU A 239 1.45 -31.77 3.42
N ASN A 240 1.91 -32.80 4.14
CA ASN A 240 1.87 -34.21 3.74
C ASN A 240 0.55 -34.92 4.07
N GLU A 241 -0.44 -34.22 4.64
CA GLU A 241 -1.71 -34.79 5.13
C GLU A 241 -1.53 -35.87 6.21
N GLU A 242 -0.45 -35.76 6.99
CA GLU A 242 -0.18 -36.66 8.11
C GLU A 242 -1.06 -36.29 9.33
N PRO A 243 -1.52 -37.28 10.12
CA PRO A 243 -2.25 -37.01 11.34
C PRO A 243 -1.33 -36.44 12.43
N CYS A 244 -1.93 -35.81 13.43
CA CYS A 244 -1.20 -35.28 14.58
C CYS A 244 -0.36 -36.36 15.25
N GLN A 245 0.90 -36.04 15.54
CA GLN A 245 1.84 -36.97 16.16
C GLN A 245 1.52 -37.31 17.61
N HIS A 246 0.68 -36.52 18.26
CA HIS A 246 0.36 -36.66 19.68
C HIS A 246 -0.94 -37.42 19.95
N CYS A 247 -1.93 -37.32 19.06
CA CYS A 247 -3.24 -37.97 19.26
C CYS A 247 -3.82 -38.63 18.01
N GLY A 248 -3.15 -38.54 16.85
CA GLY A 248 -3.69 -39.01 15.57
C GLY A 248 -4.78 -38.12 14.98
N GLY A 249 -5.04 -36.95 15.58
CA GLY A 249 -6.09 -36.01 15.17
C GLY A 249 -5.74 -35.13 13.97
N ARG A 250 -6.63 -34.18 13.69
CA ARG A 250 -6.55 -33.23 12.57
C ARG A 250 -5.59 -32.09 12.86
N LEU A 251 -4.72 -31.80 11.90
CA LEU A 251 -3.81 -30.66 11.93
C LEU A 251 -4.41 -29.46 11.22
N ARG A 252 -4.06 -28.26 11.68
CA ARG A 252 -4.49 -27.02 11.05
C ARG A 252 -3.46 -25.90 11.24
N PRO A 253 -3.49 -24.87 10.37
CA PRO A 253 -2.72 -23.65 10.59
C PRO A 253 -3.20 -22.87 11.82
N GLY A 254 -2.25 -22.19 12.44
CA GLY A 254 -2.30 -21.31 13.62
C GLY A 254 -2.98 -19.98 13.38
N ILE A 255 -3.98 -19.96 12.51
CA ILE A 255 -4.76 -18.79 12.14
C ILE A 255 -6.11 -18.82 12.86
N VAL A 256 -6.75 -17.65 12.93
CA VAL A 256 -8.13 -17.51 13.39
C VAL A 256 -9.09 -17.77 12.23
N LEU A 257 -10.03 -18.68 12.44
CA LEU A 257 -11.12 -18.97 11.50
C LEU A 257 -12.36 -18.15 11.83
N PHE A 258 -13.30 -18.10 10.89
CA PHE A 258 -14.61 -17.52 11.15
C PHE A 258 -15.30 -18.30 12.29
N GLY A 259 -15.86 -17.56 13.25
CA GLY A 259 -16.46 -18.13 14.47
C GLY A 259 -15.49 -18.28 15.64
N GLU A 260 -14.17 -18.15 15.42
CA GLU A 260 -13.18 -18.22 16.50
C GLU A 260 -12.90 -16.86 17.14
N VAL A 261 -12.44 -16.90 18.38
CA VAL A 261 -12.01 -15.72 19.13
C VAL A 261 -10.62 -15.25 18.68
N LEU A 262 -10.40 -13.94 18.65
CA LEU A 262 -9.08 -13.39 18.36
C LEU A 262 -8.08 -13.71 19.49
N PRO A 263 -6.77 -13.81 19.21
CA PRO A 263 -5.76 -14.03 20.22
C PRO A 263 -5.72 -12.87 21.23
N GLU A 264 -5.96 -13.17 22.51
CA GLU A 264 -6.15 -12.18 23.57
C GLU A 264 -4.97 -11.20 23.71
N LYS A 265 -3.73 -11.71 23.65
CA LYS A 265 -2.52 -10.90 23.86
C LYS A 265 -2.31 -9.85 22.75
N PRO A 266 -2.23 -10.22 21.45
CA PRO A 266 -2.20 -9.25 20.36
C PRO A 266 -3.37 -8.26 20.42
N TRP A 267 -4.59 -8.77 20.62
CA TRP A 267 -5.80 -7.92 20.70
C TRP A 267 -5.71 -6.87 21.80
N THR A 268 -5.38 -7.28 23.02
CA THR A 268 -5.27 -6.39 24.18
C THR A 268 -4.16 -5.36 24.02
N ARG A 269 -3.02 -5.74 23.44
CA ARG A 269 -1.92 -4.80 23.15
C ARG A 269 -2.32 -3.77 22.10
N THR A 270 -2.95 -4.22 21.01
CA THR A 270 -3.43 -3.33 19.94
C THR A 270 -4.47 -2.34 20.46
N LEU A 271 -5.45 -2.80 21.24
CA LEU A 271 -6.45 -1.93 21.87
C LEU A 271 -5.80 -0.81 22.70
N LYS A 272 -4.89 -1.19 23.62
CA LYS A 272 -4.17 -0.22 24.48
C LYS A 272 -3.31 0.75 23.68
N ALA A 273 -2.78 0.32 22.54
CA ALA A 273 -1.96 1.16 21.67
C ALA A 273 -2.85 2.19 20.94
N ILE A 274 -4.01 1.76 20.44
CA ILE A 274 -4.97 2.60 19.73
C ILE A 274 -5.62 3.64 20.63
N GLU A 275 -6.04 3.27 21.84
CA GLU A 275 -6.63 4.21 22.81
C GLU A 275 -5.72 5.41 23.12
N LYS A 276 -4.41 5.22 22.95
CA LYS A 276 -3.37 6.22 23.21
C LYS A 276 -2.75 6.78 21.93
N ALA A 277 -3.25 6.40 20.76
CA ALA A 277 -2.68 6.81 19.49
C ALA A 277 -2.96 8.28 19.23
N ASP A 278 -1.97 8.99 18.69
CA ASP A 278 -2.19 10.34 18.15
C ASP A 278 -2.64 10.26 16.67
N LEU A 279 -2.27 9.16 16.00
CA LEU A 279 -2.70 8.82 14.65
C LEU A 279 -2.85 7.30 14.49
N VAL A 280 -3.99 6.88 13.92
CA VAL A 280 -4.20 5.51 13.45
C VAL A 280 -4.26 5.50 11.93
N ILE A 281 -3.37 4.74 11.30
CA ILE A 281 -3.30 4.57 9.84
C ILE A 281 -3.81 3.17 9.50
N VAL A 282 -4.87 3.10 8.71
CA VAL A 282 -5.46 1.86 8.21
C VAL A 282 -5.05 1.67 6.76
N ILE A 283 -4.48 0.51 6.42
CA ILE A 283 -3.91 0.25 5.10
C ILE A 283 -4.44 -1.07 4.54
N GLY A 284 -5.00 -1.03 3.33
CA GLY A 284 -5.30 -2.23 2.54
C GLY A 284 -6.33 -3.16 3.19
N THR A 285 -7.44 -2.63 3.71
CA THR A 285 -8.49 -3.45 4.32
C THR A 285 -9.88 -2.92 3.98
N SER A 286 -10.84 -3.84 3.80
CA SER A 286 -12.25 -3.49 3.59
C SER A 286 -12.98 -3.08 4.86
N LEU A 287 -12.40 -3.29 6.05
CA LEU A 287 -13.03 -3.04 7.36
C LEU A 287 -14.45 -3.66 7.51
N GLN A 288 -14.70 -4.80 6.86
CA GLN A 288 -16.00 -5.49 6.95
C GLN A 288 -16.07 -6.52 8.08
N VAL A 289 -14.93 -6.93 8.66
CA VAL A 289 -14.88 -8.02 9.63
C VAL A 289 -14.74 -7.46 11.05
N TYR A 290 -15.74 -7.76 11.88
CA TYR A 290 -15.70 -7.55 13.32
C TYR A 290 -14.75 -8.56 13.99
N PRO A 291 -14.02 -8.21 15.06
CA PRO A 291 -14.02 -6.92 15.77
C PRO A 291 -13.00 -5.90 15.25
N VAL A 292 -12.11 -6.28 14.33
CA VAL A 292 -11.00 -5.43 13.89
C VAL A 292 -11.48 -4.13 13.25
N ASN A 293 -12.63 -4.15 12.57
CA ASN A 293 -13.20 -2.95 11.97
C ASN A 293 -13.60 -1.86 12.97
N GLN A 294 -13.76 -2.18 14.25
CA GLN A 294 -14.06 -1.19 15.29
C GLN A 294 -12.82 -0.44 15.75
N LEU A 295 -11.63 -1.04 15.61
CA LEU A 295 -10.38 -0.51 16.16
C LEU A 295 -10.11 0.94 15.74
N PRO A 296 -10.26 1.37 14.47
CA PRO A 296 -10.00 2.76 14.10
C PRO A 296 -10.91 3.78 14.80
N LEU A 297 -12.08 3.36 15.30
CA LEU A 297 -13.06 4.22 15.96
C LEU A 297 -12.78 4.41 17.47
N LEU A 298 -11.81 3.67 18.02
CA LEU A 298 -11.51 3.69 19.46
C LEU A 298 -10.42 4.71 19.83
N THR A 299 -9.77 5.33 18.85
CA THR A 299 -8.81 6.41 19.12
C THR A 299 -9.54 7.75 19.28
N ASN A 300 -8.99 8.61 20.13
CA ASN A 300 -9.35 10.04 20.16
C ASN A 300 -8.40 10.90 19.30
N GLY A 301 -7.38 10.28 18.70
CA GLY A 301 -6.45 10.90 17.78
C GLY A 301 -7.00 10.98 16.35
N LYS A 302 -6.10 11.31 15.42
CA LYS A 302 -6.42 11.40 14.00
C LYS A 302 -6.53 10.02 13.37
N THR A 303 -7.27 9.93 12.27
CA THR A 303 -7.45 8.70 11.51
C THR A 303 -7.11 8.90 10.04
N MET A 304 -6.38 7.94 9.47
CA MET A 304 -6.01 7.93 8.06
C MET A 304 -6.35 6.58 7.44
N LEU A 305 -6.99 6.59 6.28
CA LEU A 305 -7.24 5.40 5.47
C LEU A 305 -6.43 5.46 4.18
N ILE A 306 -5.73 4.37 3.86
CA ILE A 306 -5.07 4.15 2.59
C ILE A 306 -5.67 2.88 1.99
N ASN A 307 -6.47 3.02 0.92
CA ASN A 307 -7.08 1.87 0.26
C ASN A 307 -7.39 2.15 -1.21
N GLN A 308 -7.23 1.16 -2.08
CA GLN A 308 -7.47 1.32 -3.51
C GLN A 308 -8.96 1.42 -3.84
N GLU A 309 -9.76 0.59 -3.19
CA GLU A 309 -11.22 0.60 -3.30
C GLU A 309 -11.86 1.45 -2.20
N ARG A 310 -13.05 1.99 -2.46
CA ARG A 310 -13.81 2.72 -1.44
C ARG A 310 -14.21 1.73 -0.33
N VAL A 311 -14.06 2.17 0.91
CA VAL A 311 -14.54 1.45 2.10
C VAL A 311 -15.83 2.12 2.58
N ASP A 312 -16.82 1.35 3.04
CA ASP A 312 -18.12 1.89 3.47
C ASP A 312 -17.98 2.94 4.58
N MET A 313 -17.06 2.71 5.51
CA MET A 313 -16.77 3.63 6.62
C MET A 313 -15.71 4.70 6.28
N GLN A 314 -15.33 4.86 5.01
CA GLN A 314 -14.27 5.79 4.61
C GLN A 314 -14.53 7.23 5.09
N ASP A 315 -15.79 7.66 5.12
CA ASP A 315 -16.17 9.02 5.53
C ASP A 315 -15.98 9.28 7.04
N ASN A 316 -15.69 8.25 7.84
CA ASN A 316 -15.32 8.38 9.25
C ASN A 316 -13.83 8.71 9.45
N PHE A 317 -13.02 8.69 8.39
CA PHE A 317 -11.58 8.97 8.47
C PHE A 317 -11.29 10.45 8.22
N ASP A 318 -10.40 11.05 9.00
CA ASP A 318 -10.00 12.45 8.84
C ASP A 318 -9.21 12.71 7.54
N VAL A 319 -8.55 11.67 7.02
CA VAL A 319 -7.89 11.61 5.70
C VAL A 319 -8.15 10.25 5.06
N ALA A 320 -8.54 10.24 3.79
CA ALA A 320 -8.57 9.03 2.97
C ALA A 320 -7.76 9.23 1.68
N ILE A 321 -6.82 8.33 1.42
CA ILE A 321 -5.98 8.29 0.23
C ILE A 321 -6.42 7.09 -0.60
N LYS A 322 -7.00 7.36 -1.78
CA LYS A 322 -7.56 6.32 -2.65
C LYS A 322 -6.50 5.79 -3.61
N ARG A 323 -5.62 4.93 -3.12
CA ARG A 323 -4.49 4.35 -3.87
C ARG A 323 -4.17 2.94 -3.40
N ASN A 324 -3.43 2.21 -4.22
CA ASN A 324 -2.78 0.99 -3.78
C ASN A 324 -1.85 1.28 -2.58
N ALA A 325 -1.76 0.33 -1.64
CA ALA A 325 -0.96 0.47 -0.42
C ALA A 325 0.51 0.79 -0.71
N LYS A 326 1.15 0.05 -1.63
CA LYS A 326 2.54 0.25 -2.02
C LYS A 326 2.77 1.65 -2.59
N GLU A 327 1.95 2.04 -3.55
CA GLU A 327 2.04 3.34 -4.23
C GLU A 327 1.92 4.50 -3.24
N ALA A 328 0.91 4.46 -2.36
CA ALA A 328 0.71 5.50 -1.36
C ALA A 328 1.88 5.61 -0.37
N ILE A 329 2.40 4.47 0.09
CA ILE A 329 3.51 4.44 1.05
C ILE A 329 4.79 4.98 0.40
N LEU A 330 5.11 4.59 -0.83
CA LEU A 330 6.25 5.12 -1.60
C LEU A 330 6.15 6.65 -1.74
N LEU A 331 4.98 7.13 -2.16
CA LEU A 331 4.73 8.55 -2.36
C LEU A 331 4.90 9.36 -1.07
N LEU A 332 4.41 8.83 0.05
CA LEU A 332 4.57 9.46 1.36
C LEU A 332 6.03 9.43 1.83
N ASP A 333 6.77 8.35 1.57
CA ASP A 333 8.19 8.26 1.95
C ASP A 333 9.08 9.21 1.16
N GLU A 334 8.80 9.39 -0.13
CA GLU A 334 9.47 10.39 -0.97
C GLU A 334 9.18 11.81 -0.48
N LEU A 335 7.91 12.10 -0.17
CA LEU A 335 7.50 13.38 0.41
C LEU A 335 8.21 13.68 1.75
N LEU A 336 8.38 12.66 2.61
CA LEU A 336 9.10 12.78 3.88
C LEU A 336 10.61 12.98 3.68
N SER A 337 11.21 12.21 2.78
CA SER A 337 12.67 12.28 2.51
C SER A 337 13.07 13.60 1.87
N SER A 338 12.15 14.22 1.12
CA SER A 338 12.45 15.43 0.35
C SER A 338 12.81 16.68 1.16
N GLU A 339 12.51 16.67 2.45
CA GLU A 339 12.64 17.82 3.34
C GLU A 339 13.84 17.68 4.28
N ASN A 340 14.22 16.45 4.64
CA ASN A 340 15.40 16.18 5.46
C ASN A 340 16.68 16.67 4.77
N GLU A 341 16.80 16.50 3.45
CA GLU A 341 17.94 17.01 2.68
C GLU A 341 17.99 18.56 2.61
N LYS A 342 16.84 19.24 2.73
CA LYS A 342 16.80 20.73 2.80
C LYS A 342 17.28 21.25 4.14
N ASN A 343 17.08 20.50 5.22
CA ASN A 343 17.54 20.86 6.56
C ASN A 343 19.03 20.55 6.72
N GLU A 344 19.51 19.39 6.23
CA GLU A 344 20.94 19.06 6.26
C GLU A 344 21.80 20.05 5.45
N LYS A 345 21.30 20.59 4.33
CA LYS A 345 22.01 21.62 3.53
C LYS A 345 22.01 23.03 4.14
N LYS A 346 21.27 23.27 5.22
CA LYS A 346 21.28 24.55 5.94
C LYS A 346 22.25 24.58 7.13
N ASP A 347 22.74 23.42 7.54
CA ASP A 347 23.62 23.24 8.71
C ASP A 347 25.13 23.17 8.36
N TRP A 348 25.50 23.53 7.14
CA TRP A 348 26.88 23.74 6.66
C TRP A 348 27.04 25.16 6.16
#